data_AF-A0A832TLN1-F1
#
_entry.id   AF-A0A832TLN1-F1
#
_cell.length_a   1.000
_cell.length_b   1.000
_cell.length_c   1.000
_cell.angle_alpha   90.00
_cell.angle_beta   90.00
_cell.angle_gamma   90.00
#
_symmetry.space_group_name_H-M   'P 1'
#
loop_
_entity.id
_entity.type
_entity.pdbx_description
1 polymer ?
#
loop_
_entity_poly.entity_id
_entity_poly.type
_entity_poly.pdbx_seq_one_letter_code
_entity_poly.pdbx_strand_id
1 'polypeptide(L)'
;MKAIIMAGGKGTRLSPLKPLIDLCGYPMFYWVYRSLLNFTDEIYLAITRYNPLIFSSFKKVITDGKGYENDVIQAIGKVGLPVIVVPADTPFIPEEAIYKLYSCKKSICTLVTKSGFVGISLWNEMKLNDYENIYYEGEIINVNTLSDYITVKNLCKTIEYS
;
A
#
# COMPACT_ATOMS: atom_id res chain seq x y z
N MET A 1 3.09 -0.74 -15.74
CA MET A 1 2.20 -0.43 -14.59
C MET A 1 3.03 0.30 -13.56
N LYS A 2 2.53 1.31 -12.87
CA LYS A 2 3.25 1.98 -11.76
C LYS A 2 2.66 1.54 -10.43
N ALA A 3 3.37 1.76 -9.33
CA ALA A 3 2.81 1.57 -8.00
C ALA A 3 3.11 2.73 -7.05
N ILE A 4 2.19 2.99 -6.13
CA ILE A 4 2.31 3.99 -5.08
C ILE A 4 2.10 3.32 -3.74
N ILE A 5 3.07 3.49 -2.84
CA ILE A 5 2.95 3.10 -1.44
C ILE A 5 2.61 4.34 -0.63
N MET A 6 1.41 4.39 -0.05
CA MET A 6 0.94 5.48 0.80
C MET A 6 1.59 5.39 2.19
N ALA A 7 2.66 6.16 2.40
CA ALA A 7 3.49 6.12 3.60
C ALA A 7 3.49 7.45 4.39
N GLY A 8 2.78 8.49 3.93
CA GLY A 8 2.83 9.84 4.48
C GLY A 8 1.67 10.29 5.38
N GLY A 9 0.63 9.47 5.54
CA GLY A 9 -0.65 9.93 6.08
C GLY A 9 -0.60 10.37 7.54
N LYS A 10 -1.25 11.50 7.83
CA LYS A 10 -1.66 11.93 9.19
C LYS A 10 -2.91 11.19 9.69
N GLY A 11 -3.14 9.96 9.22
CA GLY A 11 -4.18 9.13 9.83
C GLY A 11 -3.93 9.05 11.33
N THR A 12 -4.97 8.86 12.13
CA THR A 12 -4.98 8.63 13.60
C THR A 12 -4.20 7.37 14.03
N ARG A 13 -3.08 7.08 13.36
CA ARG A 13 -2.22 5.92 13.47
C ARG A 13 -1.05 6.32 14.38
N LEU A 14 -0.62 5.37 15.20
CA LEU A 14 0.30 5.54 16.34
C LEU A 14 1.51 6.49 16.15
N SER A 15 2.02 6.70 14.94
CA SER A 15 3.11 7.63 14.65
C SER A 15 3.36 7.73 13.13
N PRO A 16 3.89 8.86 12.60
CA PRO A 16 4.49 8.93 11.25
C PRO A 16 5.60 7.89 11.01
N LEU A 17 6.15 7.32 12.09
CA LEU A 17 7.17 6.28 12.08
C LEU A 17 6.61 4.87 11.85
N LYS A 18 5.29 4.68 11.83
CA LYS A 18 4.67 3.36 11.68
C LYS A 18 5.21 2.56 10.46
N PRO A 19 5.35 3.16 9.26
CA PRO A 19 5.94 2.43 8.12
C PRO A 19 7.40 1.98 8.34
N LEU A 20 8.12 2.64 9.26
CA LEU A 20 9.52 2.37 9.58
C LEU A 20 9.70 1.34 10.71
N ILE A 21 8.61 0.90 11.35
CA ILE A 21 8.68 -0.14 12.39
C ILE A 21 9.30 -1.40 11.79
N ASP A 22 10.30 -1.94 12.49
CA ASP A 22 10.92 -3.20 12.12
C ASP A 22 9.88 -4.32 12.17
N LEU A 23 9.75 -4.99 11.04
CA LEU A 23 9.02 -6.21 10.89
C LEU A 23 9.98 -7.21 10.27
N CYS A 24 10.50 -8.13 11.08
CA CYS A 24 11.26 -9.27 10.57
C CYS A 24 12.55 -8.86 9.83
N GLY A 25 13.30 -7.93 10.43
CA GLY A 25 14.60 -7.47 9.96
C GLY A 25 14.54 -6.34 8.94
N TYR A 26 13.35 -5.94 8.49
CA TYR A 26 13.17 -4.83 7.55
C TYR A 26 12.03 -3.90 7.98
N PRO A 27 12.09 -2.61 7.61
CA PRO A 27 10.96 -1.70 7.78
C PRO A 27 9.69 -2.22 7.12
N MET A 28 8.53 -2.07 7.77
CA MET A 28 7.24 -2.55 7.26
C MET A 28 6.94 -2.14 5.81
N PHE A 29 7.20 -0.89 5.44
CA PHE A 29 6.97 -0.41 4.06
C PHE A 29 7.81 -1.18 3.02
N TYR A 30 8.97 -1.70 3.43
CA TYR A 30 9.86 -2.42 2.55
C TYR A 30 9.29 -3.78 2.15
N TRP A 31 8.52 -4.43 3.02
CA TRP A 31 7.79 -5.64 2.64
C TRP A 31 6.70 -5.36 1.61
N VAL A 32 6.01 -4.22 1.71
CA VAL A 32 5.07 -3.77 0.69
C VAL A 32 5.79 -3.52 -0.64
N TYR A 33 6.95 -2.85 -0.60
CA TYR A 33 7.79 -2.66 -1.77
C TYR A 33 8.20 -3.99 -2.42
N ARG A 34 8.63 -4.97 -1.62
CA ARG A 34 8.98 -6.32 -2.12
C ARG A 34 7.80 -7.04 -2.76
N SER A 35 6.60 -6.97 -2.16
CA SER A 35 5.38 -7.54 -2.76
C SER A 35 5.06 -6.90 -4.12
N LEU A 36 5.47 -5.65 -4.37
CA LEU A 36 5.18 -4.93 -5.61
C LEU A 36 6.23 -5.16 -6.72
N LEU A 37 7.43 -5.61 -6.39
CA LEU A 37 8.51 -5.85 -7.36
C LEU A 37 8.14 -6.89 -8.42
N ASN A 38 7.28 -7.85 -8.09
CA ASN A 38 6.80 -8.86 -9.05
C ASN A 38 5.85 -8.28 -10.11
N PHE A 39 5.43 -7.01 -9.96
CA PHE A 39 4.49 -6.33 -10.85
C PHE A 39 5.09 -5.10 -11.54
N THR A 40 6.03 -4.41 -10.89
CA THR A 40 6.67 -3.20 -11.46
C THR A 40 7.92 -2.76 -10.69
N ASP A 41 8.87 -2.17 -11.41
CA ASP A 41 10.04 -1.45 -10.85
C ASP A 41 9.78 0.06 -10.67
N GLU A 42 8.61 0.55 -11.11
CA GLU A 42 8.19 1.95 -10.97
C GLU A 42 7.34 2.14 -9.71
N ILE A 43 7.98 1.96 -8.55
CA ILE A 43 7.33 2.07 -7.24
C ILE A 43 7.70 3.41 -6.59
N TYR A 44 6.70 4.20 -6.19
CA TYR A 44 6.85 5.50 -5.57
C TYR A 44 6.32 5.50 -4.13
N LEU A 45 7.06 6.08 -3.20
CA LEU A 45 6.59 6.35 -1.84
C LEU A 45 5.83 7.69 -1.82
N ALA A 46 4.52 7.66 -1.56
CA ALA A 46 3.73 8.87 -1.31
C ALA A 46 3.88 9.28 0.15
N ILE A 47 4.58 10.39 0.37
CA ILE A 47 4.98 10.87 1.69
C ILE A 47 4.63 12.34 1.89
N THR A 48 4.48 12.77 3.14
CA THR A 48 4.43 14.20 3.47
C THR A 48 5.84 14.77 3.64
N ARG A 49 5.99 16.10 3.52
CA ARG A 49 7.30 16.80 3.59
C ARG A 49 8.12 16.46 4.84
N TYR A 50 7.47 16.13 5.96
CA TYR A 50 8.12 15.86 7.25
C TYR A 50 8.31 14.36 7.54
N ASN A 51 7.97 13.48 6.59
CA ASN A 51 8.15 12.05 6.78
C ASN A 51 9.65 11.68 6.67
N PRO A 52 10.23 10.89 7.60
CA PRO A 52 11.64 10.54 7.54
C PRO A 52 12.06 9.78 6.28
N LEU A 53 11.12 9.12 5.60
CA LEU A 53 11.37 8.47 4.30
C LEU A 53 11.84 9.44 3.21
N ILE A 54 11.72 10.76 3.42
CA ILE A 54 12.28 11.78 2.52
C ILE A 54 13.78 11.57 2.26
N PHE A 55 14.52 11.05 3.25
CA PHE A 55 15.96 10.79 3.18
C PHE A 55 16.32 9.43 2.56
N SER A 56 15.33 8.58 2.27
CA SER A 56 15.58 7.28 1.64
C SER A 56 15.97 7.42 0.16
N SER A 57 16.55 6.38 -0.43
CA SER A 57 16.90 6.34 -1.85
C SER A 57 15.72 5.97 -2.77
N PHE A 58 14.58 5.54 -2.23
CA PHE A 58 13.40 5.17 -3.01
C PHE A 58 12.83 6.36 -3.78
N LYS A 59 12.18 6.10 -4.93
CA LYS A 59 11.42 7.13 -5.65
C LYS A 59 10.29 7.63 -4.76
N LYS A 60 10.02 8.94 -4.77
CA LYS A 60 9.07 9.56 -3.84
C LYS A 60 8.18 10.55 -4.55
N VAL A 61 6.97 10.70 -4.04
CA VAL A 61 6.07 11.79 -4.37
C VAL A 61 5.64 12.48 -3.07
N ILE A 62 5.79 13.80 -3.02
CA ILE A 62 5.41 14.58 -1.84
C ILE A 62 3.95 14.98 -1.95
N THR A 63 3.14 14.68 -0.93
CA THR A 63 1.73 15.10 -0.80
C THR A 63 1.58 16.15 0.31
N ASP A 64 0.46 16.89 0.28
CA ASP A 64 0.19 17.95 1.25
C ASP A 64 -0.19 17.44 2.66
N GLY A 65 -0.63 16.19 2.79
CA GLY A 65 -1.08 15.65 4.08
C GLY A 65 -2.46 16.15 4.49
N LYS A 66 -3.35 16.41 3.51
CA LYS A 66 -4.70 16.98 3.73
C LYS A 66 -5.78 15.92 3.98
N GLY A 67 -5.38 14.67 4.15
CA GLY A 67 -6.28 13.52 4.30
C GLY A 67 -5.96 12.43 3.27
N TYR A 68 -6.36 11.20 3.57
CA TYR A 68 -5.98 10.03 2.77
C TYR A 68 -6.41 10.17 1.31
N GLU A 69 -7.68 10.45 1.06
CA GLU A 69 -8.24 10.56 -0.30
C GLU A 69 -7.57 11.67 -1.12
N ASN A 70 -7.39 12.86 -0.51
CA ASN A 70 -6.70 13.98 -1.13
C ASN A 70 -5.24 13.62 -1.49
N ASP A 71 -4.54 12.93 -0.59
CA ASP A 71 -3.16 12.53 -0.81
C ASP A 71 -3.05 11.45 -1.90
N VAL A 72 -4.01 10.51 -1.99
CA VAL A 72 -4.08 9.52 -3.07
C VAL A 72 -4.23 10.22 -4.42
N ILE A 73 -5.20 11.13 -4.56
CA ILE A 73 -5.43 11.87 -5.81
C ILE A 73 -4.20 12.70 -6.20
N GLN A 74 -3.56 13.38 -5.25
CA GLN A 74 -2.32 14.13 -5.52
C GLN A 74 -1.18 13.22 -5.97
N ALA A 75 -1.01 12.07 -5.32
CA ALA A 75 0.06 11.13 -5.64
C ALA A 75 -0.14 10.55 -7.05
N ILE A 76 -1.36 10.12 -7.39
CA ILE A 76 -1.72 9.62 -8.72
C ILE A 76 -1.51 10.71 -9.77
N GLY A 77 -1.95 11.95 -9.52
CA GLY A 77 -1.77 13.06 -10.47
C GLY A 77 -0.30 13.36 -10.80
N LYS A 78 0.63 13.06 -9.89
CA LYS A 78 2.07 13.26 -10.08
C LYS A 78 2.78 12.05 -10.69
N VAL A 79 2.33 10.83 -10.38
CA VAL A 79 2.93 9.57 -10.87
C VAL A 79 2.37 9.15 -12.23
N GLY A 80 1.08 9.42 -12.46
CA GLY A 80 0.33 9.06 -13.65
C GLY A 80 -0.32 7.67 -13.59
N LEU A 81 -1.22 7.43 -14.54
CA LEU A 81 -2.01 6.20 -14.69
C LEU A 81 -1.43 5.28 -15.79
N PRO A 82 -1.77 3.98 -15.80
CA PRO A 82 -2.44 3.24 -14.73
C PRO A 82 -1.49 2.96 -13.55
N VAL A 83 -2.04 2.92 -12.33
CA VAL A 83 -1.25 2.79 -11.09
C VAL A 83 -1.96 1.97 -10.02
N ILE A 84 -1.20 1.14 -9.31
CA ILE A 84 -1.66 0.44 -8.11
C ILE A 84 -1.33 1.30 -6.89
N VAL A 85 -2.31 1.56 -6.04
CA VAL A 85 -2.15 2.27 -4.78
C VAL A 85 -2.30 1.29 -3.63
N VAL A 86 -1.33 1.30 -2.71
CA VAL A 86 -1.21 0.35 -1.60
C VAL A 86 -0.84 1.11 -0.34
N PRO A 87 -1.40 0.79 0.84
CA PRO A 87 -0.93 1.40 2.07
C PRO A 87 0.41 0.79 2.52
N ALA A 88 1.23 1.57 3.22
CA ALA A 88 2.52 1.09 3.73
C ALA A 88 2.42 0.09 4.91
N ASP A 89 1.21 -0.12 5.44
CA ASP A 89 0.94 -0.94 6.63
C ASP A 89 0.25 -2.28 6.33
N THR A 90 0.30 -2.74 5.08
CA THR A 90 -0.14 -4.08 4.65
C THR A 90 1.05 -4.90 4.14
N PRO A 91 1.96 -5.35 5.01
CA PRO A 91 3.08 -6.22 4.60
C PRO A 91 2.56 -7.59 4.12
N PHE A 92 3.39 -8.32 3.39
CA PHE A 92 3.12 -9.69 2.92
C PHE A 92 1.85 -9.84 2.07
N ILE A 93 1.63 -8.89 1.14
CA ILE A 93 0.48 -8.95 0.24
C ILE A 93 0.65 -10.17 -0.68
N PRO A 94 -0.32 -11.10 -0.71
CA PRO A 94 -0.29 -12.23 -1.63
C PRO A 94 -0.37 -11.76 -3.09
N GLU A 95 0.44 -12.35 -3.97
CA GLU A 95 0.48 -11.93 -5.37
C GLU A 95 -0.88 -12.09 -6.06
N GLU A 96 -1.58 -13.17 -5.77
CA GLU A 96 -2.89 -13.46 -6.34
C GLU A 96 -3.92 -12.38 -6.02
N ALA A 97 -3.77 -11.69 -4.88
CA ALA A 97 -4.65 -10.61 -4.49
C ALA A 97 -4.46 -9.37 -5.40
N ILE A 98 -3.21 -9.07 -5.75
CA ILE A 98 -2.90 -8.01 -6.72
C ILE A 98 -3.31 -8.43 -8.14
N TYR A 99 -3.07 -9.69 -8.53
CA TYR A 99 -3.48 -10.18 -9.85
C TYR A 99 -4.98 -10.09 -10.08
N LYS A 100 -5.81 -10.31 -9.04
CA LYS A 100 -7.26 -10.12 -9.13
C LYS A 100 -7.66 -8.72 -9.58
N LEU A 101 -6.88 -7.68 -9.26
CA LEU A 101 -7.20 -6.32 -9.69
C LEU A 101 -7.09 -6.15 -11.21
N TYR A 102 -6.27 -6.94 -11.91
CA TYR A 102 -6.10 -6.81 -13.36
C TYR A 102 -7.28 -7.30 -14.19
N SER A 103 -8.21 -8.06 -13.62
CA SER A 103 -9.45 -8.42 -14.34
C SER A 103 -10.45 -7.27 -14.43
N CYS A 104 -10.21 -6.19 -13.68
CA CYS A 104 -11.10 -5.04 -13.58
C CYS A 104 -11.12 -4.22 -14.88
N LYS A 105 -12.31 -3.74 -15.25
CA LYS A 105 -12.53 -2.87 -16.42
C LYS A 105 -13.00 -1.47 -16.07
N LYS A 106 -13.09 -1.16 -14.77
CA LYS A 106 -13.53 0.12 -14.24
C LYS A 106 -12.36 1.09 -14.07
N SER A 107 -12.71 2.36 -13.91
CA SER A 107 -11.74 3.41 -13.66
C SER A 107 -10.97 3.18 -12.35
N ILE A 108 -11.66 2.70 -11.32
CA ILE A 108 -11.08 2.42 -9.99
C ILE A 108 -11.54 1.04 -9.51
N CYS A 109 -10.60 0.20 -9.09
CA CYS A 109 -10.88 -1.15 -8.64
C CYS A 109 -10.32 -1.30 -7.23
N THR A 110 -11.19 -1.49 -6.25
CA THR A 110 -10.78 -1.56 -4.84
C THR A 110 -10.79 -3.01 -4.37
N LEU A 111 -9.68 -3.46 -3.80
CA LEU A 111 -9.57 -4.80 -3.23
C LEU A 111 -10.31 -4.88 -1.89
N VAL A 112 -11.14 -5.90 -1.74
CA VAL A 112 -11.88 -6.20 -0.52
C VAL A 112 -11.58 -7.64 -0.11
N THR A 113 -11.17 -7.83 1.14
CA THR A 113 -10.97 -9.16 1.73
C THR A 113 -12.17 -9.54 2.60
N LYS A 114 -12.17 -10.74 3.19
CA LYS A 114 -13.17 -11.15 4.18
C LYS A 114 -13.23 -10.20 5.39
N SER A 115 -12.08 -9.65 5.77
CA SER A 115 -11.94 -8.66 6.83
C SER A 115 -12.34 -7.23 6.42
N GLY A 116 -12.70 -7.01 5.15
CA GLY A 116 -13.19 -5.74 4.62
C GLY A 116 -12.19 -5.01 3.72
N PHE A 117 -12.24 -3.68 3.72
CA PHE A 117 -11.39 -2.85 2.87
C PHE A 117 -9.96 -2.78 3.42
N VAL A 118 -8.99 -3.09 2.57
CA VAL A 118 -7.56 -3.10 2.94
C VAL A 118 -6.78 -1.91 2.40
N GLY A 119 -7.43 -1.03 1.64
CA GLY A 119 -6.85 0.20 1.08
C GLY A 119 -6.02 -0.01 -0.20
N ILE A 120 -6.05 -1.21 -0.78
CA ILE A 120 -5.37 -1.55 -2.03
C ILE A 120 -6.32 -1.29 -3.20
N SER A 121 -5.85 -0.58 -4.24
CA SER A 121 -6.67 -0.29 -5.42
C SER A 121 -5.86 -0.17 -6.70
N LEU A 122 -6.45 -0.56 -7.83
CA LEU A 122 -5.95 -0.27 -9.18
C LEU A 122 -6.70 0.93 -9.74
N TRP A 123 -5.96 1.92 -10.22
CA TRP A 123 -6.49 3.12 -10.85
C TRP A 123 -6.11 3.12 -12.33
N ASN A 124 -7.11 2.99 -13.19
CA ASN A 124 -6.97 3.07 -14.64
C ASN A 124 -7.26 4.49 -15.15
N GLU A 125 -8.22 5.18 -14.54
CA GLU A 125 -8.64 6.54 -14.90
C GLU A 125 -9.02 7.38 -13.66
N MET A 126 -9.11 8.70 -13.79
CA MET A 126 -9.51 9.63 -12.72
C MET A 126 -11.04 9.86 -12.65
N LYS A 127 -11.86 8.88 -13.02
CA LYS A 127 -13.34 8.97 -12.92
C LYS A 127 -13.82 8.37 -11.59
N LEU A 128 -13.91 9.21 -10.56
CA LEU A 128 -14.21 8.81 -9.18
C LEU A 128 -15.55 8.08 -9.00
N ASN A 129 -16.51 8.29 -9.91
CA ASN A 129 -17.84 7.66 -9.85
C ASN A 129 -17.91 6.30 -10.59
N ASP A 130 -16.84 5.89 -11.27
CA ASP A 130 -16.77 4.62 -12.00
C ASP A 130 -15.83 3.65 -11.29
N TYR A 131 -16.36 2.98 -10.27
CA TYR A 131 -15.58 2.09 -9.41
C TYR A 131 -16.25 0.73 -9.24
N GLU A 132 -15.43 -0.29 -8.95
CA GLU A 132 -15.90 -1.61 -8.50
C GLU A 132 -15.05 -2.18 -7.37
N ASN A 133 -15.67 -3.07 -6.60
CA ASN A 133 -14.99 -3.85 -5.58
C ASN A 133 -14.57 -5.21 -6.16
N ILE A 134 -13.32 -5.58 -5.93
CA ILE A 134 -12.74 -6.87 -6.32
C ILE A 134 -12.53 -7.69 -5.06
N TYR A 135 -13.25 -8.81 -4.95
CA TYR A 135 -13.24 -9.65 -3.75
C TYR A 135 -12.10 -10.68 -3.79
N TYR A 136 -11.30 -10.73 -2.74
CA TYR A 136 -10.25 -11.71 -2.50
C TYR A 136 -10.58 -12.56 -1.27
N GLU A 137 -10.47 -13.88 -1.41
CA GLU A 137 -10.89 -14.85 -0.39
C GLU A 137 -9.87 -15.04 0.74
N GLY A 138 -8.62 -14.64 0.50
CA GLY A 138 -7.55 -14.67 1.50
C GLY A 138 -7.56 -13.44 2.40
N GLU A 139 -6.67 -13.47 3.39
CA GLU A 139 -6.51 -12.39 4.36
C GLU A 139 -5.34 -11.49 3.99
N ILE A 140 -5.50 -10.20 4.24
CA ILE A 140 -4.43 -9.20 4.21
C ILE A 140 -4.55 -8.41 5.49
N ILE A 141 -3.47 -8.37 6.28
CA ILE A 141 -3.50 -7.75 7.60
C ILE A 141 -2.99 -6.32 7.49
N ASN A 142 -3.86 -5.36 7.79
CA ASN A 142 -3.43 -3.99 8.09
C ASN A 142 -2.87 -3.95 9.51
N VAL A 143 -1.57 -3.70 9.65
CA VAL A 143 -0.90 -3.65 10.96
C VAL A 143 -1.28 -2.37 11.68
N ASN A 144 -2.40 -2.31 12.41
CA ASN A 144 -2.87 -1.09 13.08
C ASN A 144 -2.64 -1.09 14.59
N THR A 145 -2.65 -2.27 15.18
CA THR A 145 -2.53 -2.53 16.62
C THR A 145 -1.30 -3.36 16.92
N LEU A 146 -0.95 -3.47 18.20
CA LEU A 146 0.10 -4.39 18.65
C LEU A 146 -0.27 -5.86 18.36
N SER A 147 -1.55 -6.22 18.43
CA SER A 147 -2.04 -7.57 18.11
C SER A 147 -1.79 -7.91 16.63
N ASP A 148 -2.04 -6.97 15.73
CA ASP A 148 -1.77 -7.14 14.29
C ASP A 148 -0.26 -7.31 14.07
N TYR A 149 0.56 -6.49 14.73
CA TYR A 149 2.01 -6.59 14.66
C TYR A 149 2.52 -7.97 15.11
N ILE A 150 2.04 -8.48 16.24
CA ILE A 150 2.41 -9.80 16.75
C ILE A 150 1.97 -10.90 15.77
N THR A 151 0.75 -10.81 15.25
CA THR A 151 0.21 -11.77 14.27
C THR A 151 1.09 -11.82 13.02
N VAL A 152 1.37 -10.66 12.42
CA VAL A 152 2.19 -10.55 11.22
C VAL A 152 3.62 -10.97 11.47
N LYS A 153 4.20 -10.61 12.63
CA LYS A 153 5.56 -11.02 13.00
C LYS A 153 5.70 -12.53 13.15
N ASN A 154 4.65 -13.24 13.61
CA ASN A 154 4.66 -14.69 13.69
C ASN A 154 4.70 -15.36 12.31
N LEU A 155 4.18 -14.71 11.25
CA LEU A 155 4.28 -15.19 9.86
C LEU A 155 5.72 -15.19 9.33
N CYS A 156 6.64 -14.45 9.96
CA CYS A 156 8.02 -14.40 9.49
C CYS A 156 8.79 -15.69 9.75
N LYS A 157 8.38 -16.46 10.76
CA LYS A 157 8.97 -17.78 11.04
C LYS A 157 8.78 -18.76 9.88
N THR A 158 7.77 -18.53 9.04
CA THR A 158 7.52 -19.32 7.83
C THR A 158 8.23 -18.79 6.57
N ILE A 159 8.78 -17.58 6.60
CA ILE A 159 9.44 -16.93 5.44
C ILE A 159 10.94 -17.22 5.40
N GLU A 160 11.59 -17.48 6.54
CA GLU A 160 13.04 -17.82 6.59
C GLU A 160 13.38 -19.20 6.00
N TYR A 161 12.38 -20.00 5.60
CA TYR A 161 12.54 -21.35 5.06
C TYR A 161 12.01 -21.53 3.62
N SER A 162 11.66 -20.45 2.93
CA SER A 162 11.19 -20.44 1.53
C SER A 162 12.15 -19.67 0.64
#